data_AF-A0A7G2LSU9-F1
#
_entry.id   AF-A0A7G2LSU9-F1
#
_cell.length_a   1.000
_cell.length_b   1.000
_cell.length_c   1.000
_cell.angle_alpha   90.00
_cell.angle_beta   90.00
_cell.angle_gamma   90.00
#
_symmetry.space_group_name_H-M   'P 1'
#
loop_
_entity.id
_entity.type
_entity.pdbx_description
1 polymer ?
#
loop_
_entity_poly.entity_id
_entity_poly.type
_entity_poly.pdbx_seq_one_letter_code
_entity_poly.pdbx_strand_id
1 'polypeptide(L)' 'SNASCTTNCLVPIAHVLDQNFGIRRGHMTTVHSYTGNQPLHDSPHDDLYRARAA' A
#
# COMPACT_ATOMS: atom_id res chain seq x y z
N SER A 1 -5.34 2.46 16.19
CA SER A 1 -4.88 2.19 14.82
C SER A 1 -5.38 3.31 13.93
N ASN A 2 -4.53 3.92 13.08
CA ASN A 2 -4.89 5.00 12.16
C ASN A 2 -4.72 4.58 10.68
N ALA A 3 -4.95 3.28 10.42
CA ALA A 3 -4.72 2.64 9.13
C ALA A 3 -3.28 2.83 8.60
N SER A 4 -3.08 2.60 7.30
CA SER A 4 -1.79 2.79 6.60
C SER A 4 -1.83 4.05 5.71
N CYS A 5 -0.67 4.49 5.23
CA CYS A 5 -0.58 5.56 4.22
C CYS A 5 -1.41 5.24 2.96
N THR A 6 -1.35 4.01 2.44
CA THR A 6 -2.11 3.59 1.25
C THR A 6 -3.61 3.57 1.52
N THR A 7 -4.04 3.12 2.70
CA THR A 7 -5.47 3.14 3.08
C THR A 7 -5.98 4.57 3.14
N ASN A 8 -5.25 5.46 3.80
CA ASN A 8 -5.64 6.87 3.93
C ASN A 8 -5.67 7.59 2.57
N CYS A 9 -4.83 7.19 1.62
CA CYS A 9 -4.86 7.71 0.25
C CYS A 9 -6.06 7.21 -0.56
N LEU A 10 -6.37 5.91 -0.49
CA LEU A 10 -7.43 5.30 -1.30
C LEU A 10 -8.84 5.60 -0.79
N VAL A 11 -9.04 5.54 0.54
CA VAL A 11 -10.38 5.56 1.14
C VAL A 11 -11.24 6.76 0.71
N PRO A 12 -10.73 8.01 0.65
CA PRO A 12 -11.53 9.14 0.19
C PRO A 12 -12.03 8.97 -1.25
N ILE A 13 -11.19 8.42 -2.13
CA ILE A 13 -11.53 8.18 -3.54
C ILE A 13 -12.61 7.09 -3.63
N ALA A 14 -12.40 5.97 -2.95
CA ALA A 14 -13.34 4.86 -2.94
C ALA A 14 -14.70 5.28 -2.33
N HIS A 15 -14.68 6.08 -1.28
CA HIS A 15 -15.89 6.57 -0.62
C HIS A 15 -16.76 7.43 -1.54
N VAL A 16 -16.16 8.39 -2.24
CA VAL A 16 -16.89 9.24 -3.20
C VAL A 16 -17.45 8.41 -4.35
N LEU A 17 -16.66 7.48 -4.89
CA LEU A 17 -17.11 6.62 -5.98
C LEU A 17 -18.26 5.70 -5.56
N ASP A 18 -18.20 5.13 -4.36
CA ASP A 18 -19.25 4.25 -3.85
C ASP A 18 -20.55 4.99 -3.58
N GLN A 19 -20.49 6.17 -2.94
CA GLN A 19 -21.67 6.97 -2.63
C GLN A 19 -22.41 7.44 -3.88
N ASN A 20 -21.68 7.80 -4.95
CA ASN A 20 -22.29 8.36 -6.14
C ASN A 20 -22.66 7.30 -7.19
N PHE A 21 -21.91 6.19 -7.25
CA PHE A 21 -22.02 5.24 -8.37
C PHE A 21 -22.18 3.78 -7.94
N GLY A 22 -21.91 3.45 -6.67
CA GLY A 22 -21.97 2.09 -6.12
C GLY A 22 -20.86 1.18 -6.66
N ILE A 23 -19.85 0.89 -5.86
CA ILE A 23 -18.76 0.00 -6.24
C ILE A 23 -19.20 -1.45 -6.01
N ARG A 24 -19.26 -2.26 -7.07
CA ARG A 24 -19.54 -3.72 -6.94
C ARG A 24 -18.28 -4.56 -6.71
N ARG A 25 -17.19 -4.24 -7.41
CA ARG A 25 -15.88 -4.91 -7.35
C ARG A 25 -14.80 -3.91 -7.77
N GLY A 26 -13.58 -4.08 -7.27
CA GLY A 26 -12.45 -3.23 -7.62
C GLY A 26 -11.11 -3.94 -7.41
N HIS A 27 -10.11 -3.53 -8.18
CA HIS A 27 -8.72 -3.92 -8.01
C HIS A 27 -7.90 -2.64 -7.94
N MET A 28 -6.93 -2.59 -7.04
CA MET A 28 -6.03 -1.45 -6.91
C MET A 28 -4.58 -1.92 -6.95
N THR A 29 -3.71 -1.07 -7.48
CA THR A 29 -2.27 -1.25 -7.40
C THR A 29 -1.67 0.03 -6.87
N THR A 30 -0.73 -0.08 -5.94
CA THR A 30 0.02 1.07 -5.43
C THR A 30 1.47 0.90 -5.84
N VAL A 31 2.04 1.95 -6.44
CA VAL A 31 3.49 2.08 -6.59
C VAL A 31 3.94 2.96 -5.43
N HIS A 32 4.64 2.35 -4.48
CA HIS A 32 5.01 2.99 -3.24
C HIS A 32 6.53 3.13 -3.17
N SER A 33 7.02 4.25 -2.64
CA SER A 33 8.45 4.40 -2.34
C SER A 33 8.91 3.34 -1.34
N TYR A 34 10.18 2.94 -1.35
CA TYR A 34 10.68 2.07 -0.29
C TYR A 34 10.52 2.76 1.08
N THR A 35 10.41 1.96 2.12
CA THR A 35 10.28 2.44 3.51
C THR A 35 11.46 1.95 4.33
N GLY A 36 11.58 2.35 5.59
CA GLY A 36 12.62 1.84 6.48
C GLY A 36 12.54 0.33 6.76
N ASN A 37 11.44 -0.34 6.36
CA ASN A 37 11.31 -1.79 6.43
C ASN A 37 11.90 -2.50 5.20
N GLN A 38 12.40 -1.78 4.20
CA GLN A 38 13.20 -2.35 3.12
C GLN A 38 14.63 -1.80 3.23
N PRO A 39 15.66 -2.66 3.28
CA PRO A 39 17.02 -2.24 3.59
C PRO A 39 17.72 -1.66 2.36
N LEU A 40 18.70 -0.78 2.56
CA LEU A 40 19.50 -0.21 1.48
C LEU A 40 20.50 -1.22 0.86
N HIS A 41 20.89 -2.21 1.65
CA HIS A 41 21.73 -3.33 1.23
C HIS A 41 21.05 -4.63 1.65
N ASP A 42 21.30 -5.73 0.95
CA ASP A 42 20.72 -7.03 1.29
C ASP A 42 20.97 -7.38 2.76
N SER A 43 19.91 -7.67 3.51
CA SER A 43 19.96 -7.98 4.95
C SER A 43 18.90 -9.00 5.34
N PRO A 44 19.12 -9.82 6.39
CA PRO A 44 18.10 -10.76 6.86
C PRO A 44 16.76 -10.06 7.16
N HIS A 45 15.69 -10.56 6.53
CA HIS A 45 14.31 -10.13 6.79
C HIS A 45 13.41 -11.36 6.62
N ASP A 46 12.35 -11.45 7.44
CA ASP A 46 11.35 -12.54 7.38
C ASP A 46 10.64 -12.66 6.02
N ASP A 47 10.63 -11.59 5.23
CA ASP A 47 10.08 -11.54 3.87
C ASP A 47 11.27 -11.41 2.92
N LEU A 48 11.55 -12.49 2.20
CA LEU A 48 12.70 -12.59 1.30
C LEU A 48 12.67 -11.55 0.17
N TYR A 49 11.49 -11.06 -0.22
CA TYR A 49 11.39 -10.00 -1.23
C TYR A 49 11.77 -8.63 -0.65
N ARG A 50 11.48 -8.41 0.64
CA ARG A 50 11.87 -7.19 1.36
C ARG A 50 13.28 -7.25 1.92
N ALA A 51 13.93 -8.42 1.95
CA ALA A 51 15.32 -8.59 2.38
C ALA A 51 16.35 -7.97 1.42
N ARG A 52 15.92 -7.56 0.22
CA ARG A 52 16.79 -7.09 -0.86
C ARG A 52 16.98 -5.58 -0.82
N ALA A 53 18.11 -5.12 -1.36
CA ALA A 53 18.42 -3.71 -1.56
C ALA A 53 17.29 -3.00 -2.31
N ALA A 54 16.73 -1.99 -1.64
CA ALA A 54 15.56 -1.22 -2.07
C ALA A 54 15.90 0.00 -2.92
#